data_AF-A0A8E2F3A1-F1
#
_entry.id   AF-A0A8E2F3A1-F1
#
_cell.length_a   1.000
_cell.length_b   1.000
_cell.length_c   1.000
_cell.angle_alpha   90.00
_cell.angle_beta   90.00
_cell.angle_gamma   90.00
#
_symmetry.space_group_name_H-M   'P 1'
#
loop_
_entity.id
_entity.type
_entity.pdbx_description
1 polymer ?
#
loop_
_entity_poly.entity_id
_entity_poly.type
_entity_poly.pdbx_seq_one_letter_code
_entity_poly.pdbx_strand_id
1 'polypeptide(L)'
;MPTYLLHGFRWPRPLIRIHIILQNLDDAAAEWLMAPATASTLHANFSSLYPDLMPALPSLRFIEQYDPSDDTTKSQPYAYVCDQVHEVSLGVDVDEVRGKGVANEAWGALVELRDKIAPGEKVAWFVVVNGDVERWAPPTVGLLEGSAGGSAGSGGSHRSPGSGSGSSVIREEIEPKRQSKGFKKWFGRREVRKSKSMKDLTIEPAVRTHPDNPPPLPLNSTM
;
A
#
# COMPACT_ATOMS: atom_id res chain seq x y z
N MET A 1 12.37 -2.30 -13.04
CA MET A 1 11.56 -1.66 -11.98
C MET A 1 10.11 -2.06 -12.19
N PRO A 2 9.54 -2.90 -11.32
CA PRO A 2 8.12 -3.24 -11.38
C PRO A 2 7.25 -2.00 -11.61
N THR A 3 6.40 -2.07 -12.61
CA THR A 3 5.47 -0.99 -12.95
C THR A 3 4.07 -1.56 -12.89
N TYR A 4 3.14 -0.81 -12.33
CA TYR A 4 1.78 -1.27 -12.10
C TYR A 4 0.78 -0.32 -12.75
N LEU A 5 -0.21 -0.87 -13.45
CA LEU A 5 -1.45 -0.20 -13.75
C LEU A 5 -2.46 -0.58 -12.67
N LEU A 6 -2.93 0.40 -11.90
CA LEU A 6 -3.80 0.17 -10.76
C LEU A 6 -5.04 1.04 -10.78
N HIS A 7 -6.12 0.52 -10.21
CA HIS A 7 -7.30 1.28 -9.83
C HIS A 7 -7.30 1.43 -8.31
N GLY A 8 -7.48 2.64 -7.83
CA GLY A 8 -7.23 2.96 -6.43
C GLY A 8 -7.29 4.45 -6.13
N PHE A 9 -6.72 4.83 -5.00
CA PHE A 9 -6.47 6.22 -4.66
C PHE A 9 -5.08 6.36 -4.04
N ARG A 10 -4.54 7.59 -4.11
CA ARG A 10 -3.30 7.93 -3.42
C ARG A 10 -3.55 8.04 -1.94
N TRP A 11 -2.66 7.49 -1.14
CA TRP A 11 -2.60 7.69 0.29
C TRP A 11 -1.34 8.50 0.62
N PRO A 12 -1.48 9.81 0.91
CA PRO A 12 -0.35 10.66 1.24
C PRO A 12 0.43 10.12 2.44
N ARG A 13 1.77 10.10 2.34
CA ARG A 13 2.66 9.58 3.38
C ARG A 13 2.39 10.15 4.78
N PRO A 14 2.13 11.47 4.95
CA PRO A 14 1.77 12.01 6.26
C PRO A 14 0.51 11.37 6.84
N LEU A 15 -0.52 11.10 6.02
CA LEU A 15 -1.76 10.48 6.46
C LEU A 15 -1.57 9.00 6.81
N ILE A 16 -0.69 8.29 6.11
CA ILE A 16 -0.31 6.92 6.47
C ILE A 16 0.32 6.88 7.86
N ARG A 17 1.33 7.73 8.10
CA ARG A 17 2.01 7.82 9.40
C ARG A 17 1.02 8.15 10.51
N ILE A 18 0.12 9.11 10.28
CA ILE A 18 -0.94 9.48 11.22
C ILE A 18 -1.86 8.28 11.50
N HIS A 19 -2.28 7.54 10.47
CA HIS A 19 -3.15 6.37 10.63
C HIS A 19 -2.49 5.28 11.49
N ILE A 20 -1.23 4.94 11.21
CA ILE A 20 -0.45 3.97 11.98
C ILE A 20 -0.37 4.37 13.46
N ILE A 21 -0.06 5.65 13.74
CA ILE A 21 0.05 6.17 15.11
C ILE A 21 -1.32 6.14 15.81
N LEU A 22 -2.37 6.66 15.17
CA LEU A 22 -3.70 6.74 15.80
C LEU A 22 -4.32 5.37 16.08
N GLN A 23 -3.99 4.37 15.26
CA GLN A 23 -4.50 3.02 15.39
C GLN A 23 -3.56 2.09 16.18
N ASN A 24 -2.42 2.59 16.67
CA ASN A 24 -1.38 1.82 17.37
C ASN A 24 -0.97 0.55 16.61
N LEU A 25 -0.56 0.70 15.34
CA LEU A 25 -0.20 -0.44 14.48
C LEU A 25 1.32 -0.70 14.56
N ASP A 26 1.75 -1.41 15.59
CA ASP A 26 3.18 -1.64 15.86
C ASP A 26 3.91 -2.42 14.75
N ASP A 27 3.20 -3.33 14.08
CA ASP A 27 3.75 -4.15 12.98
C ASP A 27 3.66 -3.45 11.59
N ALA A 28 3.25 -2.18 11.54
CA ALA A 28 3.09 -1.42 10.32
C ALA A 28 4.22 -0.40 10.10
N ALA A 29 4.89 -0.49 8.95
CA ALA A 29 5.90 0.46 8.52
C ALA A 29 5.31 1.46 7.52
N ALA A 30 5.32 2.74 7.89
CA ALA A 30 4.79 3.79 7.02
C ALA A 30 5.57 3.96 5.70
N GLU A 31 6.79 3.43 5.59
CA GLU A 31 7.66 3.56 4.41
C GLU A 31 7.72 2.28 3.55
N TRP A 32 7.05 1.22 3.97
CA TRP A 32 7.02 -0.05 3.24
C TRP A 32 5.69 -0.77 3.43
N LEU A 33 4.64 -0.22 2.82
CA LEU A 33 3.28 -0.76 2.97
C LEU A 33 3.12 -2.14 2.33
N MET A 34 3.98 -2.46 1.36
CA MET A 34 4.02 -3.76 0.69
C MET A 34 4.69 -4.85 1.52
N ALA A 35 5.33 -4.53 2.65
CA ALA A 35 5.87 -5.54 3.55
C ALA A 35 4.75 -6.49 4.02
N PRO A 36 4.93 -7.82 4.00
CA PRO A 36 3.86 -8.75 4.37
C PRO A 36 3.24 -8.49 5.74
N ALA A 37 4.06 -8.15 6.74
CA ALA A 37 3.58 -7.79 8.08
C ALA A 37 2.74 -6.51 8.06
N THR A 38 3.24 -5.45 7.40
CA THR A 38 2.53 -4.17 7.31
C THR A 38 1.22 -4.29 6.55
N ALA A 39 1.22 -4.97 5.40
CA ALA A 39 0.01 -5.20 4.61
C ALA A 39 -1.03 -5.98 5.43
N SER A 40 -0.64 -7.07 6.08
CA SER A 40 -1.52 -7.87 6.94
C SER A 40 -2.12 -7.05 8.08
N THR A 41 -1.30 -6.26 8.77
CA THR A 41 -1.72 -5.38 9.87
C THR A 41 -2.71 -4.32 9.40
N LEU A 42 -2.46 -3.68 8.25
CA LEU A 42 -3.38 -2.70 7.68
C LEU A 42 -4.70 -3.35 7.24
N HIS A 43 -4.66 -4.55 6.63
CA HIS A 43 -5.86 -5.30 6.27
C HIS A 43 -6.72 -5.65 7.49
N ALA A 44 -6.10 -6.15 8.55
CA ALA A 44 -6.79 -6.47 9.80
C ALA A 44 -7.40 -5.21 10.43
N ASN A 45 -6.64 -4.11 10.45
CA ASN A 45 -7.12 -2.82 10.95
C ASN A 45 -8.30 -2.30 10.14
N PHE A 46 -8.23 -2.31 8.80
CA PHE A 46 -9.33 -1.87 7.94
C PHE A 46 -10.58 -2.75 8.11
N SER A 47 -10.40 -4.06 8.25
CA SER A 47 -11.50 -5.00 8.53
C SER A 47 -12.18 -4.70 9.87
N SER A 48 -11.41 -4.25 10.86
CA SER A 48 -11.96 -3.85 12.16
C SER A 48 -12.63 -2.48 12.14
N LEU A 49 -12.08 -1.49 11.42
CA LEU A 49 -12.60 -0.12 11.39
C LEU A 49 -13.78 0.05 10.44
N TYR A 50 -13.77 -0.69 9.34
CA TYR A 50 -14.71 -0.54 8.22
C TYR A 50 -15.33 -1.89 7.82
N PRO A 51 -15.99 -2.61 8.75
CA PRO A 51 -16.52 -3.95 8.49
C PRO A 51 -17.58 -3.97 7.38
N ASP A 52 -18.26 -2.85 7.12
CA ASP A 52 -19.27 -2.74 6.06
C ASP A 52 -18.64 -2.54 4.66
N LEU A 53 -17.42 -2.00 4.58
CA LEU A 53 -16.75 -1.68 3.32
C LEU A 53 -15.89 -2.84 2.81
N MET A 54 -15.17 -3.50 3.73
CA MET A 54 -14.17 -4.51 3.38
C MET A 54 -14.71 -5.75 2.63
N PRO A 55 -15.96 -6.23 2.86
CA PRO A 55 -16.53 -7.31 2.05
C PRO A 55 -16.62 -7.00 0.56
N ALA A 56 -16.77 -5.73 0.18
CA ALA A 56 -16.79 -5.29 -1.22
C ALA A 56 -15.38 -5.07 -1.81
N LEU A 57 -14.31 -5.20 -0.99
CA LEU A 57 -12.92 -4.96 -1.38
C LEU A 57 -12.02 -6.19 -1.12
N PRO A 58 -12.37 -7.39 -1.63
CA PRO A 58 -11.62 -8.63 -1.33
C PRO A 58 -10.20 -8.64 -1.91
N SER A 59 -9.94 -7.85 -2.95
CA SER A 59 -8.66 -7.75 -3.65
C SER A 59 -7.86 -6.51 -3.27
N LEU A 60 -8.22 -5.84 -2.15
CA LEU A 60 -7.52 -4.64 -1.70
C LEU A 60 -6.02 -4.94 -1.55
N ARG A 61 -5.17 -4.06 -2.07
CA ARG A 61 -3.71 -4.14 -2.01
C ARG A 61 -3.11 -2.76 -1.81
N PHE A 62 -1.91 -2.75 -1.25
CA PHE A 62 -1.10 -1.54 -1.10
C PHE A 62 0.02 -1.55 -2.13
N ILE A 63 0.24 -0.44 -2.83
CA ILE A 63 1.33 -0.29 -3.80
C ILE A 63 2.14 0.94 -3.46
N GLU A 64 3.46 0.79 -3.39
CA GLU A 64 4.39 1.88 -3.10
C GLU A 64 4.87 2.59 -4.37
N GLN A 65 5.28 3.83 -4.20
CA GLN A 65 6.15 4.50 -5.17
C GLN A 65 7.59 4.35 -4.71
N TYR A 66 8.47 3.90 -5.59
CA TYR A 66 9.89 3.83 -5.28
C TYR A 66 10.72 3.95 -6.54
N ASP A 67 11.72 4.85 -6.51
CA ASP A 67 12.78 4.95 -7.49
C ASP A 67 14.10 4.62 -6.79
N PRO A 68 14.77 3.50 -7.11
CA PRO A 68 16.06 3.12 -6.51
C PRO A 68 17.20 4.07 -6.90
N SER A 69 16.99 4.93 -7.90
CA SER A 69 17.97 5.93 -8.34
C SER A 69 17.85 7.24 -7.56
N ASP A 70 16.77 7.41 -6.77
CA ASP A 70 16.55 8.59 -5.95
C ASP A 70 17.21 8.41 -4.57
N ASP A 71 18.46 8.83 -4.48
CA ASP A 71 19.23 8.84 -3.21
C ASP A 71 18.88 10.06 -2.32
N THR A 72 18.00 10.95 -2.79
CA THR A 72 17.69 12.21 -2.09
C THR A 72 16.45 12.11 -1.22
N THR A 73 15.48 11.32 -1.66
CA THR A 73 14.18 11.20 -0.97
C THR A 73 14.11 9.92 -0.17
N LYS A 74 13.99 10.05 1.16
CA LYS A 74 13.80 8.88 2.06
C LYS A 74 12.55 8.05 1.71
N SER A 75 11.51 8.73 1.26
CA SER A 75 10.19 8.15 1.03
C SER A 75 9.40 8.94 -0.01
N GLN A 76 8.89 8.27 -1.04
CA GLN A 76 8.02 8.91 -2.01
C GLN A 76 6.71 9.40 -1.35
N PRO A 77 6.11 10.49 -1.87
CA PRO A 77 5.04 11.22 -1.19
C PRO A 77 3.72 10.45 -1.05
N TYR A 78 3.51 9.41 -1.86
CA TYR A 78 2.29 8.61 -1.83
C TYR A 78 2.61 7.11 -1.87
N ALA A 79 1.80 6.35 -1.15
CA ALA A 79 1.49 4.98 -1.51
C ALA A 79 0.08 4.95 -2.13
N TYR A 80 -0.40 3.78 -2.53
CA TYR A 80 -1.71 3.60 -3.12
C TYR A 80 -2.47 2.49 -2.40
N VAL A 81 -3.77 2.72 -2.21
CA VAL A 81 -4.73 1.72 -1.77
C VAL A 81 -5.58 1.35 -2.98
N CYS A 82 -5.52 0.08 -3.38
CA CYS A 82 -5.97 -0.35 -4.70
C CYS A 82 -6.86 -1.57 -4.59
N ASP A 83 -7.98 -1.59 -5.30
CA ASP A 83 -8.82 -2.78 -5.47
C ASP A 83 -8.42 -3.61 -6.70
N GLN A 84 -7.82 -2.96 -7.71
CA GLN A 84 -7.21 -3.65 -8.85
C GLN A 84 -5.75 -3.25 -9.03
N VAL A 85 -4.89 -4.23 -9.28
CA VAL A 85 -3.48 -4.01 -9.59
C VAL A 85 -3.05 -4.99 -10.68
N HIS A 86 -2.53 -4.45 -11.77
CA HIS A 86 -1.97 -5.18 -12.89
C HIS A 86 -0.50 -4.85 -13.02
N GLU A 87 0.36 -5.85 -12.90
CA GLU A 87 1.79 -5.68 -13.16
C GLU A 87 2.04 -5.57 -14.67
N VAL A 88 2.85 -4.60 -15.05
CA VAL A 88 3.28 -4.32 -16.41
C VAL A 88 4.67 -4.90 -16.60
N SER A 89 4.75 -6.03 -17.32
CA SER A 89 6.03 -6.68 -17.59
C SER A 89 6.79 -6.01 -18.75
N LEU A 90 6.22 -6.03 -19.95
CA LEU A 90 6.78 -5.37 -21.16
C LEU A 90 5.87 -4.25 -21.67
N GLY A 91 4.56 -4.43 -21.52
CA GLY A 91 3.53 -3.50 -21.94
C GLY A 91 2.16 -4.01 -21.54
N VAL A 92 1.16 -3.13 -21.59
CA VAL A 92 -0.23 -3.46 -21.27
C VAL A 92 -1.17 -2.62 -22.15
N ASP A 93 -2.26 -3.23 -22.62
CA ASP A 93 -3.36 -2.48 -23.22
C ASP A 93 -4.19 -1.84 -22.10
N VAL A 94 -4.10 -0.52 -21.99
CA VAL A 94 -4.76 0.26 -20.95
C VAL A 94 -6.29 0.22 -21.13
N ASP A 95 -6.78 0.18 -22.36
CA ASP A 95 -8.22 0.16 -22.64
C ASP A 95 -8.80 -1.23 -22.37
N GLU A 96 -8.05 -2.31 -22.64
CA GLU A 96 -8.45 -3.67 -22.25
C GLU A 96 -8.58 -3.80 -20.73
N VAL A 97 -7.59 -3.32 -19.98
CA VAL A 97 -7.61 -3.41 -18.50
C VAL A 97 -8.73 -2.56 -17.92
N ARG A 98 -8.87 -1.31 -18.35
CA ARG A 98 -9.91 -0.40 -17.86
C ARG A 98 -11.31 -0.82 -18.32
N GLY A 99 -11.42 -1.47 -19.47
CA GLY A 99 -12.68 -1.97 -20.04
C GLY A 99 -13.34 -3.06 -19.21
N LYS A 100 -12.58 -3.77 -18.37
CA LYS A 100 -13.11 -4.72 -17.37
C LYS A 100 -13.96 -4.01 -16.30
N GLY A 101 -13.72 -2.71 -16.10
CA GLY A 101 -14.44 -1.88 -15.16
C GLY A 101 -14.19 -2.27 -13.70
N VAL A 102 -14.94 -1.62 -12.82
CA VAL A 102 -14.94 -1.86 -11.38
C VAL A 102 -16.39 -2.08 -10.97
N ALA A 103 -16.67 -3.11 -10.17
CA ALA A 103 -18.02 -3.36 -9.68
C ALA A 103 -18.53 -2.16 -8.87
N ASN A 104 -19.81 -1.79 -9.05
CA ASN A 104 -20.37 -0.59 -8.40
C ASN A 104 -20.24 -0.61 -6.87
N GLU A 105 -20.39 -1.78 -6.26
CA GLU A 105 -20.23 -1.96 -4.82
C GLU A 105 -18.78 -1.73 -4.38
N ALA A 106 -17.81 -2.31 -5.10
CA ALA A 106 -16.38 -2.09 -4.86
C ALA A 106 -15.99 -0.62 -5.06
N TRP A 107 -16.48 0.01 -6.13
CA TRP A 107 -16.25 1.44 -6.38
C TRP A 107 -16.78 2.30 -5.22
N GLY A 108 -18.03 2.07 -4.80
CA GLY A 108 -18.63 2.79 -3.67
C GLY A 108 -17.84 2.61 -2.38
N ALA A 109 -17.50 1.36 -2.05
CA ALA A 109 -16.71 1.05 -0.87
C ALA A 109 -15.31 1.69 -0.90
N LEU A 110 -14.66 1.72 -2.06
CA LEU A 110 -13.34 2.33 -2.23
C LEU A 110 -13.39 3.87 -2.09
N VAL A 111 -14.44 4.51 -2.65
CA VAL A 111 -14.71 5.94 -2.51
C VAL A 111 -14.92 6.31 -1.04
N GLU A 112 -15.73 5.55 -0.32
CA GLU A 112 -15.98 5.75 1.10
C GLU A 112 -14.72 5.51 1.94
N LEU A 113 -13.95 4.45 1.68
CA LEU A 113 -12.68 4.18 2.36
C LEU A 113 -11.70 5.33 2.16
N ARG A 114 -11.56 5.82 0.92
CA ARG A 114 -10.75 6.99 0.58
C ARG A 114 -11.18 8.21 1.38
N ASP A 115 -12.48 8.47 1.50
CA ASP A 115 -12.97 9.63 2.25
C ASP A 115 -12.63 9.54 3.76
N LYS A 116 -12.42 8.34 4.30
CA LYS A 116 -12.00 8.13 5.69
C LYS A 116 -10.49 8.34 5.90
N ILE A 117 -9.65 7.81 5.02
CA ILE A 117 -8.19 7.72 5.28
C ILE A 117 -7.33 8.66 4.44
N ALA A 118 -7.87 9.15 3.32
CA ALA A 118 -7.21 10.05 2.38
C ALA A 118 -8.20 11.08 1.81
N PRO A 119 -8.83 11.91 2.68
CA PRO A 119 -9.85 12.85 2.24
C PRO A 119 -9.28 13.83 1.20
N GLY A 120 -10.05 14.05 0.14
CA GLY A 120 -9.68 14.96 -0.96
C GLY A 120 -8.87 14.31 -2.09
N GLU A 121 -8.34 13.11 -1.92
CA GLU A 121 -7.69 12.38 -3.01
C GLU A 121 -8.70 11.86 -4.04
N LYS A 122 -8.26 11.55 -5.26
CA LYS A 122 -9.15 10.99 -6.29
C LYS A 122 -9.06 9.46 -6.31
N VAL A 123 -10.21 8.80 -6.49
CA VAL A 123 -10.26 7.41 -6.95
C VAL A 123 -10.13 7.42 -8.47
N ALA A 124 -9.08 6.78 -8.99
CA ALA A 124 -8.74 6.80 -10.40
C ALA A 124 -7.84 5.63 -10.80
N TRP A 125 -7.55 5.55 -12.10
CA TRP A 125 -6.49 4.70 -12.63
C TRP A 125 -5.14 5.41 -12.60
N PHE A 126 -4.10 4.70 -12.20
CA PHE A 126 -2.73 5.21 -12.10
C PHE A 126 -1.72 4.22 -12.70
N VAL A 127 -0.65 4.77 -13.26
CA VAL A 127 0.58 4.02 -13.55
C VAL A 127 1.58 4.34 -12.46
N VAL A 128 2.13 3.33 -11.81
CA VAL A 128 2.98 3.46 -10.63
C VAL A 128 4.23 2.64 -10.80
N VAL A 129 5.39 3.29 -10.65
CA VAL A 129 6.68 2.61 -10.67
C VAL A 129 7.10 2.32 -9.22
N ASN A 130 7.45 1.06 -8.97
CA ASN A 130 8.06 0.61 -7.74
C ASN A 130 9.31 -0.19 -8.07
N GLY A 131 10.48 0.43 -7.97
CA GLY A 131 11.74 -0.23 -8.28
C GLY A 131 12.25 -1.19 -7.22
N ASP A 132 11.58 -1.34 -6.07
CA ASP A 132 12.00 -2.24 -5.00
C ASP A 132 10.79 -2.82 -4.24
N VAL A 133 10.34 -3.99 -4.69
CA VAL A 133 9.24 -4.74 -4.06
C VAL A 133 9.77 -5.59 -2.90
N GLU A 134 10.98 -6.12 -3.05
CA GLU A 134 11.67 -6.93 -2.05
C GLU A 134 12.80 -6.09 -1.46
N ARG A 135 12.49 -5.30 -0.42
CA ARG A 135 13.49 -4.53 0.33
C ARG A 135 14.45 -5.49 1.04
N TRP A 136 15.37 -6.08 0.30
CA TRP A 136 16.41 -6.92 0.84
C TRP A 136 17.43 -6.00 1.52
N ALA A 137 17.45 -6.02 2.85
CA ALA A 137 18.61 -5.55 3.58
C ALA A 137 19.61 -6.70 3.68
N PRO A 138 20.90 -6.49 3.34
CA PRO A 138 21.92 -7.47 3.66
C PRO A 138 21.84 -7.84 5.15
N PRO A 139 21.99 -9.12 5.52
CA PRO A 139 22.10 -9.50 6.92
C PRO A 139 23.18 -8.65 7.58
N THR A 140 22.83 -7.93 8.65
CA THR A 140 23.79 -7.11 9.43
C THR A 140 24.78 -7.95 10.23
N VAL A 141 24.60 -9.28 10.25
CA VAL A 141 25.52 -10.26 10.83
C VAL A 141 26.79 -10.32 9.97
N GLY A 142 27.77 -9.50 10.35
CA GLY A 142 29.11 -9.46 9.76
C GLY A 142 29.73 -8.07 9.67
N LEU A 143 28.94 -6.99 9.72
CA LEU A 143 29.47 -5.61 9.58
C LEU A 143 29.96 -4.99 10.90
N LEU A 144 29.56 -5.56 12.04
CA LEU A 144 29.98 -5.11 13.39
C LEU A 144 31.26 -5.78 13.89
N GLU A 145 31.73 -6.86 13.25
CA GLU A 145 32.95 -7.58 13.68
C GLU A 145 34.24 -7.03 13.07
N GLY A 146 34.17 -6.09 12.12
CA GLY A 146 35.35 -5.61 11.39
C GLY A 146 36.04 -4.36 11.94
N SER A 147 35.46 -3.65 12.91
CA SER A 147 35.94 -2.31 13.30
C SER A 147 36.40 -2.18 14.76
N ALA A 148 36.70 -3.29 15.42
CA ALA A 148 37.32 -3.30 16.74
C ALA A 148 38.48 -4.30 16.78
N GLY A 149 39.72 -3.81 16.82
CA GLY A 149 40.87 -4.63 17.22
C GLY A 149 42.14 -4.40 16.42
N GLY A 150 42.85 -3.32 16.71
CA GLY A 150 44.27 -3.22 16.41
C GLY A 150 45.08 -4.26 17.19
N SER A 151 46.13 -4.77 16.54
CA SER A 151 47.39 -5.32 17.06
C SER A 151 47.41 -6.04 18.43
N ALA A 152 47.46 -7.37 18.39
CA ALA A 152 48.26 -8.28 19.25
C ALA A 152 47.95 -9.71 18.77
N GLY A 153 48.91 -10.57 18.43
CA GLY A 153 49.86 -11.18 19.34
C GLY A 153 49.60 -12.69 19.42
N SER A 154 50.59 -13.48 18.99
CA SER A 154 50.73 -14.94 18.94
C SER A 154 50.11 -15.80 20.08
N GLY A 155 49.56 -16.96 19.71
CA GLY A 155 49.95 -18.25 20.30
C GLY A 155 48.91 -19.04 21.11
N GLY A 156 48.82 -20.35 20.85
CA GLY A 156 48.48 -21.37 21.85
C GLY A 156 47.19 -22.17 21.64
N SER A 157 47.34 -23.45 21.28
CA SER A 157 46.31 -24.49 21.35
C SER A 157 45.79 -24.72 22.78
N HIS A 158 44.58 -25.26 22.97
CA HIS A 158 44.31 -26.50 23.75
C HIS A 158 42.79 -26.82 23.86
N ARG A 159 42.40 -27.97 23.29
CA ARG A 159 41.46 -29.03 23.75
C ARG A 159 40.23 -28.69 24.63
N SER A 160 39.04 -29.09 24.12
CA SER A 160 37.85 -29.48 24.90
C SER A 160 38.06 -30.83 25.62
N PRO A 161 37.26 -31.24 26.64
CA PRO A 161 35.89 -31.74 26.39
C PRO A 161 34.89 -31.58 27.58
N GLY A 162 33.62 -31.97 27.39
CA GLY A 162 32.82 -32.57 28.46
C GLY A 162 31.38 -32.07 28.63
N SER A 163 30.44 -32.94 28.27
CA SER A 163 28.98 -32.88 28.42
C SER A 163 28.45 -32.89 29.86
N GLY A 164 27.25 -32.31 30.07
CA GLY A 164 26.43 -32.56 31.27
C GLY A 164 24.97 -32.15 31.04
N SER A 165 24.12 -33.14 30.78
CA SER A 165 22.66 -33.02 30.72
C SER A 165 22.08 -33.22 32.13
N GLY A 166 21.11 -32.41 32.53
CA GLY A 166 20.44 -32.48 33.84
C GLY A 166 19.05 -31.85 33.77
N SER A 167 18.06 -32.59 34.24
CA SER A 167 16.62 -32.45 34.00
C SER A 167 15.84 -31.87 35.19
N SER A 168 14.58 -31.48 34.90
CA SER A 168 13.44 -31.26 35.83
C SER A 168 13.50 -29.98 36.70
N VAL A 169 12.44 -29.25 37.06
CA VAL A 169 11.10 -29.65 37.54
C VAL A 169 10.08 -28.51 37.29
N ILE A 170 8.82 -28.93 37.12
CA ILE A 170 7.54 -28.20 37.06
C ILE A 170 7.30 -27.29 38.29
N ARG A 171 6.66 -26.11 38.09
CA ARG A 171 5.69 -25.57 39.07
C ARG A 171 4.66 -24.65 38.42
N GLU A 172 3.42 -24.88 38.82
CA GLU A 172 2.14 -24.36 38.35
C GLU A 172 1.75 -23.00 38.97
N GLU A 173 0.92 -22.29 38.20
CA GLU A 173 -0.14 -21.31 38.54
C GLU A 173 0.11 -20.09 39.45
N ILE A 174 -0.42 -18.93 39.00
CA ILE A 174 -1.65 -18.30 39.54
C ILE A 174 -2.00 -17.06 38.69
N GLU A 175 -3.17 -17.11 38.04
CA GLU A 175 -3.94 -15.93 37.57
C GLU A 175 -4.65 -15.28 38.77
N PRO A 176 -4.92 -13.95 38.75
CA PRO A 176 -6.33 -13.60 38.53
C PRO A 176 -6.60 -12.30 37.73
N LYS A 177 -7.71 -12.39 36.99
CA LYS A 177 -8.58 -11.36 36.37
C LYS A 177 -8.50 -9.94 36.91
N ARG A 178 -8.60 -8.97 35.98
CA ARG A 178 -9.35 -7.71 36.18
C ARG A 178 -10.19 -7.34 34.95
N GLN A 179 -11.51 -7.42 35.12
CA GLN A 179 -12.48 -6.60 34.38
C GLN A 179 -12.38 -5.14 34.87
N SER A 180 -12.62 -4.14 34.02
CA SER A 180 -13.88 -3.38 34.11
C SER A 180 -14.00 -2.22 33.10
N LYS A 181 -15.25 -2.06 32.64
CA LYS A 181 -15.96 -0.80 32.32
C LYS A 181 -15.76 -0.16 30.95
N GLY A 182 -16.81 -0.31 30.15
CA GLY A 182 -17.08 0.48 28.97
C GLY A 182 -17.47 1.94 29.25
N PHE A 183 -17.46 2.71 28.18
CA PHE A 183 -18.09 4.02 28.08
C PHE A 183 -18.97 4.10 26.82
N LYS A 184 -19.91 5.02 26.90
CA LYS A 184 -21.23 5.00 26.29
C LYS A 184 -21.26 5.69 24.93
N LYS A 185 -22.08 5.13 24.04
CA LYS A 185 -23.07 5.79 23.17
C LYS A 185 -22.81 7.28 22.84
N TRP A 186 -22.49 7.55 21.58
CA TRP A 186 -22.81 8.83 20.93
C TRP A 186 -23.86 8.59 19.83
N PHE A 187 -25.11 8.90 20.16
CA PHE A 187 -26.17 9.10 19.17
C PHE A 187 -26.07 10.54 18.65
N GLY A 188 -25.96 10.69 17.33
CA GLY A 188 -25.90 11.99 16.67
C GLY A 188 -26.54 11.96 15.30
N ARG A 189 -27.87 11.76 15.27
CA ARG A 189 -28.73 11.91 14.09
C ARG A 189 -28.81 13.40 13.72
N ARG A 190 -28.25 13.80 12.58
CA ARG A 190 -28.67 14.97 11.75
C ARG A 190 -28.25 14.68 10.30
N GLU A 191 -29.18 14.29 9.44
CA GLU A 191 -30.12 15.15 8.70
C GLU A 191 -29.62 15.34 7.27
N VAL A 192 -30.17 14.50 6.40
CA VAL A 192 -29.98 14.46 4.96
C VAL A 192 -30.49 15.77 4.35
N ARG A 193 -29.60 16.54 3.74
CA ARG A 193 -29.97 17.61 2.80
C ARG A 193 -29.74 17.12 1.38
N LYS A 194 -30.86 16.79 0.72
CA LYS A 194 -30.98 16.64 -0.72
C LYS A 194 -30.67 17.99 -1.40
N SER A 195 -29.80 17.97 -2.39
CA SER A 195 -29.67 19.04 -3.37
C SER A 195 -29.81 18.49 -4.78
N LYS A 196 -30.74 19.13 -5.50
CA LYS A 196 -31.23 19.01 -6.88
C LYS A 196 -30.11 18.71 -7.90
N SER A 197 -30.22 17.66 -8.73
CA SER A 197 -30.92 17.62 -10.02
C SER A 197 -30.63 18.84 -10.91
N MET A 198 -29.68 18.69 -11.82
CA MET A 198 -29.59 19.48 -13.05
C MET A 198 -29.91 18.57 -14.24
N LYS A 199 -31.01 18.92 -14.89
CA LYS A 199 -31.45 18.48 -16.22
C LYS A 199 -30.47 19.07 -17.25
N ASP A 200 -29.95 18.22 -18.12
CA ASP A 200 -30.39 18.09 -19.51
C ASP A 200 -29.70 19.13 -20.40
N LEU A 201 -28.54 18.73 -20.95
CA LEU A 201 -27.93 19.40 -22.08
C LEU A 201 -28.35 18.61 -23.32
N THR A 202 -29.30 19.20 -24.02
CA THR A 202 -29.81 18.81 -25.33
C THR A 202 -28.64 18.59 -26.30
N ILE A 203 -28.54 17.36 -26.80
CA ILE A 203 -27.69 16.96 -27.91
C ILE A 203 -28.43 17.35 -29.19
N GLU A 204 -27.89 18.30 -29.96
CA GLU A 204 -28.31 18.52 -31.35
C GLU A 204 -27.57 17.58 -32.31
N PRO A 205 -28.20 17.18 -33.44
CA PRO A 205 -27.78 16.03 -34.21
C PRO A 205 -26.72 16.33 -35.29
N ALA A 206 -25.75 15.43 -35.36
CA ALA A 206 -25.04 14.92 -36.55
C ALA A 206 -24.82 15.83 -37.78
N VAL A 207 -23.56 16.25 -37.97
CA VAL A 207 -22.98 16.35 -39.32
C VAL A 207 -22.11 15.11 -39.53
N ARG A 208 -22.59 14.21 -40.38
CA ARG A 208 -21.83 13.07 -40.90
C ARG A 208 -20.87 13.57 -41.98
N THR A 209 -19.57 13.40 -41.79
CA THR A 209 -18.61 13.34 -42.90
C THR A 209 -17.45 12.41 -42.55
N HIS A 210 -17.38 11.27 -43.21
CA HIS A 210 -16.16 10.53 -43.59
C HIS A 210 -16.56 9.55 -44.71
N PRO A 211 -15.66 9.13 -45.62
CA PRO A 211 -14.25 8.85 -45.33
C PRO A 211 -13.23 9.31 -46.39
N ASP A 212 -11.96 8.99 -46.13
CA ASP A 212 -10.84 8.90 -47.08
C ASP A 212 -10.08 10.18 -47.46
N ASN A 213 -9.11 10.54 -46.62
CA ASN A 213 -7.77 10.88 -47.11
C ASN A 213 -6.72 10.75 -45.99
N PRO A 214 -5.61 10.02 -46.21
CA PRO A 214 -4.50 10.01 -45.25
C PRO A 214 -3.74 11.35 -45.25
N PRO A 215 -3.14 11.75 -44.11
CA PRO A 215 -2.39 12.99 -44.00
C PRO A 215 -1.10 12.95 -44.85
N PRO A 216 -0.65 14.09 -45.41
CA PRO A 216 0.55 14.14 -46.23
C PRO A 216 1.82 13.89 -45.40
N LEU A 217 2.77 13.16 -45.98
CA LEU A 217 4.09 12.88 -45.39
C LEU A 217 4.97 14.14 -45.41
N PRO A 218 5.85 14.32 -44.40
CA PRO A 218 6.77 15.45 -44.35
C PRO A 218 7.84 15.35 -45.45
N LEU A 219 8.09 16.48 -46.12
CA LEU A 219 9.15 16.64 -47.11
C LEU A 219 10.53 16.57 -46.42
N ASN A 220 11.30 15.54 -46.73
CA ASN A 220 12.75 15.54 -46.44
C ASN A 220 13.40 16.68 -47.23
N SER A 221 13.87 17.71 -46.53
CA SER A 221 14.77 18.70 -47.10
C SER A 221 16.19 18.16 -47.03
N THR A 222 16.69 17.68 -48.16
CA THR A 222 18.11 17.45 -48.39
C THR A 222 18.77 18.79 -48.70
N MET A 223 19.66 19.25 -47.84
CA MET A 223 20.88 20.01 -48.19
C MET A 223 21.97 19.67 -47.17
#